data_AF-A0A7R9SVL4-F1
#
_entry.id   AF-A0A7R9SVL4-F1
#
_cell.length_a   1.000
_cell.length_b   1.000
_cell.length_c   1.000
_cell.angle_alpha   90.00
_cell.angle_beta   90.00
_cell.angle_gamma   90.00
#
_symmetry.space_group_name_H-M   'P 1'
#
loop_
_entity.id
_entity.type
_entity.pdbx_description
1 polymer ?
#
loop_
_entity_poly.entity_id
_entity_poly.type
_entity_poly.pdbx_seq_one_letter_code
_entity_poly.pdbx_strand_id
1 'polypeptide(L)'
;KNLLCISTDYLGDCQHKGKVLGVGMFRTGTTSLGDILNRLGYRSCSFTHGFMQTGNLKTWMDTSDRVVDDYINHWSENMRSGFRVMMNATLSTNDGPWLFFYKQFDEWYPGSKFVLTVRNSTRIHVNSEYSKGFRSNTTLKTILMQDPSKRPVVHRPFHKGLPVIDHMRLIARRYELHNAAVLEYFKGRENDLLELCVECDPEKALTDLKNFLGC
;
A
#
# COMPACT_ATOMS: atom_id res chain seq x y z
N LYS A 1 -2.75 10.78 -17.97
CA LYS A 1 -3.64 10.58 -16.80
C LYS A 1 -2.97 10.83 -15.44
N ASN A 2 -1.66 11.15 -15.36
CA ASN A 2 -0.90 11.18 -14.10
C ASN A 2 -0.69 12.56 -13.44
N LEU A 3 -1.23 13.65 -13.99
CA LEU A 3 -1.10 15.01 -13.42
C LEU A 3 -2.34 15.46 -12.61
N LEU A 4 -3.40 14.65 -12.56
CA LEU A 4 -4.70 15.02 -11.98
C LEU A 4 -4.81 14.84 -10.45
N CYS A 5 -3.80 14.27 -9.79
CA CYS A 5 -3.82 14.04 -8.33
C CYS A 5 -2.93 15.03 -7.53
N ILE A 6 -2.27 15.98 -8.22
CA ILE A 6 -1.52 17.08 -7.58
C ILE A 6 -2.50 18.23 -7.30
N SER A 7 -3.18 18.16 -6.17
CA SER A 7 -4.00 19.26 -5.65
C SER A 7 -4.23 19.01 -4.16
N THR A 8 -4.08 20.09 -3.39
CA THR A 8 -4.40 20.13 -1.97
C THR A 8 -5.83 20.60 -1.70
N ASP A 9 -6.62 20.81 -2.77
CA ASP A 9 -7.99 21.29 -2.63
C ASP A 9 -8.87 20.15 -2.16
N TYR A 10 -9.31 20.24 -0.91
CA TYR A 10 -10.33 19.36 -0.39
C TYR A 10 -11.69 19.77 -0.96
N LEU A 11 -12.39 18.81 -1.59
CA LEU A 11 -13.66 19.06 -2.30
C LEU A 11 -14.86 18.32 -1.70
N GLY A 12 -14.73 17.81 -0.47
CA GLY A 12 -15.82 17.11 0.21
C GLY A 12 -16.34 17.85 1.43
N ASP A 13 -17.13 17.12 2.24
CA ASP A 13 -17.83 17.65 3.42
C ASP A 13 -17.40 17.00 4.74
N CYS A 14 -16.39 16.13 4.73
CA CYS A 14 -15.87 15.47 5.94
C CYS A 14 -15.26 16.50 6.90
N GLN A 15 -15.38 16.29 8.21
CA GLN A 15 -14.79 17.15 9.25
C GLN A 15 -13.25 17.16 9.18
N HIS A 16 -12.63 16.01 8.92
CA HIS A 16 -11.18 15.92 8.76
C HIS A 16 -10.74 16.57 7.44
N LYS A 17 -10.00 17.68 7.51
CA LYS A 17 -9.44 18.34 6.30
C LYS A 17 -7.94 18.08 6.11
N GLY A 18 -7.33 17.31 7.02
CA GLY A 18 -5.92 16.95 6.96
C GLY A 18 -5.64 15.86 5.93
N LYS A 19 -4.38 15.40 5.89
CA LYS A 19 -3.98 14.34 4.97
C LYS A 19 -4.49 12.96 5.45
N VAL A 20 -4.72 12.05 4.51
CA VAL A 20 -5.18 10.68 4.76
C VAL A 20 -4.27 9.68 4.05
N LEU A 21 -3.61 8.79 4.80
CA LEU A 21 -2.66 7.84 4.24
C LEU A 21 -3.17 6.40 4.30
N GLY A 22 -3.24 5.75 3.14
CA GLY A 22 -3.42 4.31 3.04
C GLY A 22 -2.11 3.58 3.32
N VAL A 23 -2.01 2.96 4.49
CA VAL A 23 -0.82 2.24 4.97
C VAL A 23 -0.99 0.72 4.90
N GLY A 24 -1.99 0.23 4.16
CA GLY A 24 -2.13 -1.21 3.92
C GLY A 24 -1.09 -1.74 2.95
N MET A 25 -0.62 -2.97 3.23
CA MET A 25 0.27 -3.70 2.32
C MET A 25 -0.35 -3.88 0.93
N PHE A 26 0.48 -4.16 -0.08
CA PHE A 26 -0.01 -4.50 -1.41
C PHE A 26 -1.14 -5.53 -1.34
N ARG A 27 -2.15 -5.37 -2.21
CA ARG A 27 -3.25 -6.34 -2.36
C ARG A 27 -4.18 -6.45 -1.17
N THR A 28 -4.32 -5.43 -0.33
CA THR A 28 -5.32 -5.41 0.77
C THR A 28 -6.59 -4.60 0.44
N GLY A 29 -6.68 -4.01 -0.76
CA GLY A 29 -7.80 -3.12 -1.12
C GLY A 29 -7.40 -1.65 -1.30
N THR A 30 -6.10 -1.36 -1.32
CA THR A 30 -5.51 -0.02 -1.53
C THR A 30 -6.10 0.75 -2.71
N THR A 31 -6.39 0.10 -3.84
CA THR A 31 -7.02 0.76 -5.00
C THR A 31 -8.45 1.21 -4.68
N SER A 32 -9.26 0.32 -4.08
CA SER A 32 -10.63 0.64 -3.69
C SER A 32 -10.68 1.75 -2.63
N LEU A 33 -9.75 1.73 -1.66
CA LEU A 33 -9.57 2.83 -0.71
C LEU A 33 -9.30 4.15 -1.43
N GLY A 34 -8.35 4.16 -2.39
CA GLY A 34 -8.04 5.35 -3.19
C GLY A 34 -9.26 5.89 -3.94
N ASP A 35 -10.08 5.01 -4.53
CA ASP A 35 -11.31 5.40 -5.23
C ASP A 35 -12.35 6.01 -4.28
N ILE A 36 -12.51 5.46 -3.08
CA ILE A 36 -13.43 6.00 -2.07
C ILE A 36 -12.94 7.37 -1.57
N LEU A 37 -11.66 7.50 -1.25
CA LEU A 37 -11.07 8.77 -0.81
C LEU A 37 -11.16 9.86 -1.89
N ASN A 38 -11.03 9.48 -3.17
CA ASN A 38 -11.29 10.37 -4.29
C ASN A 38 -12.74 10.89 -4.30
N ARG A 39 -13.72 10.00 -4.07
CA ARG A 39 -15.15 10.38 -3.99
C ARG A 39 -15.47 11.24 -2.77
N LEU A 40 -14.73 11.07 -1.67
CA LEU A 40 -14.84 11.89 -0.45
C LEU A 40 -14.07 13.22 -0.52
N GLY A 41 -13.41 13.52 -1.65
CA GLY A 41 -12.77 14.81 -1.90
C GLY A 41 -11.29 14.91 -1.53
N TYR A 42 -10.64 13.82 -1.08
CA TYR A 42 -9.22 13.81 -0.67
C TYR A 42 -8.21 13.59 -1.82
N ARG A 43 -8.68 13.51 -3.09
CA ARG A 43 -7.83 13.36 -4.31
C ARG A 43 -6.59 12.47 -4.11
N SER A 44 -6.81 11.16 -4.01
CA SER A 44 -5.78 10.17 -3.72
C SER A 44 -4.80 9.93 -4.88
N CYS A 45 -3.50 10.00 -4.59
CA CYS A 45 -2.43 9.60 -5.49
C CYS A 45 -1.98 8.16 -5.22
N SER A 46 -2.17 7.28 -6.22
CA SER A 46 -1.44 6.01 -6.31
C SER A 46 -0.19 6.24 -7.18
N PHE A 47 0.87 6.77 -6.58
CA PHE A 47 2.05 7.24 -7.33
C PHE A 47 2.97 6.12 -7.86
N THR A 48 2.47 4.88 -7.93
CA THR A 48 3.22 3.74 -8.43
C THR A 48 3.78 4.02 -9.82
N HIS A 49 3.05 4.63 -10.76
CA HIS A 49 3.53 4.72 -12.16
C HIS A 49 4.68 5.70 -12.46
N GLY A 50 4.83 6.79 -11.71
CA GLY A 50 5.94 7.74 -11.90
C GLY A 50 7.21 7.30 -11.17
N PHE A 51 7.05 6.84 -9.93
CA PHE A 51 8.17 6.35 -9.11
C PHE A 51 8.70 4.99 -9.58
N MET A 52 7.89 4.20 -10.30
CA MET A 52 8.28 2.92 -10.90
C MET A 52 9.41 3.02 -11.93
N GLN A 53 9.75 4.21 -12.44
CA GLN A 53 10.82 4.39 -13.42
C GLN A 53 12.22 4.57 -12.80
N THR A 54 12.34 4.75 -11.48
CA THR A 54 13.64 4.97 -10.80
C THR A 54 14.38 3.67 -10.47
N GLY A 55 14.03 2.53 -11.07
CA GLY A 55 14.79 1.26 -10.97
C GLY A 55 14.72 0.52 -9.62
N ASN A 56 14.18 1.15 -8.57
CA ASN A 56 14.19 0.61 -7.20
C ASN A 56 12.93 -0.18 -6.80
N LEU A 57 11.99 -0.45 -7.73
CA LEU A 57 10.75 -1.19 -7.45
C LEU A 57 11.02 -2.55 -6.79
N LYS A 58 12.10 -3.22 -7.20
CA LYS A 58 12.47 -4.53 -6.70
C LYS A 58 12.80 -4.50 -5.19
N THR A 59 13.47 -3.44 -4.74
CA THR A 59 13.78 -3.23 -3.32
C THR A 59 12.48 -3.10 -2.54
N TRP A 60 11.62 -2.14 -2.84
CA TRP A 60 10.40 -1.90 -2.05
C TRP A 60 9.41 -3.08 -1.99
N MET A 61 9.40 -3.94 -3.01
CA MET A 61 8.55 -5.13 -3.00
C MET A 61 9.09 -6.26 -2.11
N ASP A 62 10.40 -6.36 -1.88
CA ASP A 62 11.01 -7.44 -1.09
C ASP A 62 11.53 -6.95 0.27
N THR A 63 11.53 -5.64 0.49
CA THR A 63 12.05 -4.98 1.68
C THR A 63 11.03 -4.95 2.81
N SER A 64 11.46 -5.30 4.02
CA SER A 64 10.68 -5.13 5.25
C SER A 64 10.68 -3.67 5.72
N ASP A 65 9.67 -3.25 6.47
CA ASP A 65 9.60 -1.91 7.10
C ASP A 65 10.92 -1.47 7.75
N ARG A 66 11.63 -2.36 8.44
CA ARG A 66 12.93 -2.04 9.06
C ARG A 66 14.00 -1.58 8.08
N VAL A 67 14.08 -2.24 6.94
CA VAL A 67 15.09 -1.91 5.92
C VAL A 67 14.67 -0.65 5.15
N VAL A 68 13.36 -0.43 4.99
CA VAL A 68 12.85 0.85 4.50
C VAL A 68 13.20 1.97 5.47
N ASP A 69 12.87 1.81 6.75
CA ASP A 69 13.15 2.78 7.81
C ASP A 69 14.65 3.11 7.84
N ASP A 70 15.52 2.09 7.84
CA ASP A 70 16.97 2.26 7.78
C ASP A 70 17.39 3.07 6.55
N TYR A 71 16.86 2.71 5.37
CA TYR A 71 17.18 3.41 4.13
C TYR A 71 16.75 4.89 4.19
N ILE A 72 15.53 5.18 4.64
CA ILE A 72 15.00 6.55 4.78
C ILE A 72 15.80 7.34 5.82
N ASN A 73 16.21 6.70 6.92
CA ASN A 73 17.00 7.33 7.97
C ASN A 73 18.40 7.74 7.47
N HIS A 74 18.93 7.08 6.45
CA HIS A 74 20.20 7.44 5.81
C HIS A 74 20.07 8.37 4.59
N TRP A 75 18.85 8.80 4.24
CA TRP A 75 18.68 9.75 3.14
C TRP A 75 19.27 11.12 3.44
N SER A 76 19.87 11.72 2.42
CA SER A 76 20.26 13.13 2.47
C SER A 76 19.03 14.01 2.60
N GLU A 77 19.20 15.20 3.18
CA GLU A 77 18.11 16.17 3.34
C GLU A 77 17.46 16.54 1.99
N ASN A 78 18.23 16.59 0.91
CA ASN A 78 17.70 16.83 -0.43
C ASN A 78 16.70 15.75 -0.87
N MET A 79 16.99 14.47 -0.58
CA MET A 79 16.09 13.37 -0.91
C MET A 79 14.82 13.44 -0.05
N ARG A 80 14.97 13.65 1.27
CA ARG A 80 13.82 13.83 2.19
C ARG A 80 12.94 14.99 1.77
N SER A 81 13.54 16.13 1.43
CA SER A 81 12.84 17.32 0.97
C SER A 81 12.08 17.06 -0.33
N GLY A 82 12.66 16.35 -1.30
CA GLY A 82 11.98 15.96 -2.53
C GLY A 82 10.72 15.12 -2.28
N PHE A 83 10.79 14.18 -1.33
CA PHE A 83 9.63 13.39 -0.91
C PHE A 83 8.58 14.23 -0.19
N ARG A 84 8.99 15.13 0.73
CA ARG A 84 8.05 16.07 1.37
C ARG A 84 7.35 16.95 0.33
N VAL A 85 8.05 17.45 -0.69
CA VAL A 85 7.40 18.24 -1.76
C VAL A 85 6.36 17.41 -2.52
N MET A 86 6.70 16.18 -2.88
CA MET A 86 5.78 15.27 -3.56
C MET A 86 4.55 14.93 -2.70
N MET A 87 4.74 14.73 -1.39
CA MET A 87 3.64 14.46 -0.46
C MET A 87 2.83 15.70 -0.10
N ASN A 88 3.45 16.88 -0.13
CA ASN A 88 2.72 18.12 0.11
C ASN A 88 1.69 18.37 -1.00
N ALA A 89 1.99 17.94 -2.22
CA ALA A 89 1.15 18.09 -3.40
C ALA A 89 -0.13 17.23 -3.41
N THR A 90 -0.36 16.37 -2.42
CA THR A 90 -1.56 15.50 -2.36
C THR A 90 -2.16 15.44 -0.95
N LEU A 91 -3.49 15.29 -0.86
CA LEU A 91 -4.18 15.08 0.42
C LEU A 91 -4.28 13.61 0.80
N SER A 92 -4.18 12.69 -0.16
CA SER A 92 -4.28 11.26 0.12
C SER A 92 -3.31 10.44 -0.71
N THR A 93 -2.76 9.39 -0.11
CA THR A 93 -2.02 8.38 -0.86
C THR A 93 -2.53 6.99 -0.53
N ASN A 94 -2.32 6.10 -1.49
CA ASN A 94 -2.63 4.70 -1.32
C ASN A 94 -1.59 3.86 -2.06
N ASP A 95 -1.29 2.68 -1.51
CA ASP A 95 -0.34 1.73 -2.08
C ASP A 95 1.14 2.20 -1.99
N GLY A 96 2.07 1.39 -2.49
CA GLY A 96 3.49 1.67 -2.40
C GLY A 96 3.94 2.83 -3.30
N PRO A 97 5.05 3.50 -2.95
CA PRO A 97 5.94 3.22 -1.82
C PRO A 97 5.43 3.78 -0.47
N TRP A 98 4.34 4.55 -0.47
CA TRP A 98 3.90 5.39 0.65
C TRP A 98 3.55 4.63 1.93
N LEU A 99 3.07 3.40 1.80
CA LEU A 99 2.72 2.56 2.95
C LEU A 99 3.87 2.36 3.93
N PHE A 100 5.13 2.51 3.50
CA PHE A 100 6.30 2.38 4.37
C PHE A 100 6.74 3.69 5.04
N PHE A 101 6.19 4.84 4.62
CA PHE A 101 6.60 6.17 5.09
C PHE A 101 5.67 6.70 6.19
N TYR A 102 4.84 5.85 6.80
CA TYR A 102 3.82 6.29 7.76
C TYR A 102 4.41 7.05 8.95
N LYS A 103 5.59 6.65 9.44
CA LYS A 103 6.28 7.33 10.54
C LYS A 103 6.75 8.73 10.15
N GLN A 104 7.48 8.82 9.03
CA GLN A 104 7.98 10.11 8.55
C GLN A 104 6.84 11.03 8.15
N PHE A 105 5.74 10.46 7.64
CA PHE A 105 4.57 11.24 7.28
C PHE A 105 3.83 11.79 8.51
N ASP A 106 3.69 10.99 9.55
CA ASP A 106 3.15 11.41 10.85
C ASP A 106 3.97 12.57 11.44
N GLU A 107 5.31 12.48 11.34
CA GLU A 107 6.22 13.56 11.75
C GLU A 107 6.10 14.81 10.87
N TRP A 108 6.02 14.66 9.55
CA TRP A 108 6.01 15.79 8.61
C TRP A 108 4.68 16.52 8.55
N TYR A 109 3.57 15.82 8.83
CA TYR A 109 2.21 16.35 8.72
C TYR A 109 1.37 15.97 9.94
N PRO A 110 1.59 16.62 11.09
CA PRO A 110 0.83 16.35 12.32
C PRO A 110 -0.69 16.47 12.10
N GLY A 111 -1.45 15.62 12.79
CA GLY A 111 -2.90 15.55 12.67
C GLY A 111 -3.39 14.86 11.40
N SER A 112 -2.52 14.15 10.68
CA SER A 112 -2.91 13.26 9.58
C SER A 112 -3.64 12.02 10.10
N LYS A 113 -4.47 11.41 9.25
CA LYS A 113 -5.16 10.15 9.54
C LYS A 113 -4.60 9.02 8.68
N PHE A 114 -4.58 7.81 9.23
CA PHE A 114 -4.01 6.63 8.60
C PHE A 114 -5.05 5.52 8.48
N VAL A 115 -5.04 4.80 7.37
CA VAL A 115 -5.96 3.69 7.09
C VAL A 115 -5.15 2.44 6.75
N LEU A 116 -5.09 1.50 7.70
CA LEU A 116 -4.48 0.19 7.52
C LEU A 116 -5.51 -0.75 6.90
N THR A 117 -5.43 -0.94 5.59
CA THR A 117 -6.27 -1.94 4.93
C THR A 117 -5.70 -3.35 5.13
N VAL A 118 -6.53 -4.27 5.61
CA VAL A 118 -6.19 -5.67 5.90
C VAL A 118 -7.07 -6.64 5.09
N ARG A 119 -6.67 -7.91 5.06
CA ARG A 119 -7.47 -9.02 4.53
C ARG A 119 -8.01 -9.84 5.70
N ASN A 120 -9.08 -10.59 5.45
CA ASN A 120 -9.70 -11.47 6.44
C ASN A 120 -8.72 -12.57 6.93
N SER A 121 -7.69 -12.89 6.14
CA SER A 121 -6.57 -13.72 6.61
C SER A 121 -5.30 -13.48 5.80
N THR A 122 -4.16 -13.77 6.43
CA THR A 122 -2.83 -13.88 5.78
C THR A 122 -2.89 -14.75 4.53
N ARG A 123 -3.61 -15.88 4.58
CA ARG A 123 -3.74 -16.80 3.45
C ARG A 123 -4.41 -16.14 2.25
N ILE A 124 -5.47 -15.36 2.47
CA ILE A 124 -6.16 -14.63 1.40
C ILE A 124 -5.22 -13.57 0.80
N HIS A 125 -4.51 -12.84 1.65
CA HIS A 125 -3.50 -11.88 1.22
C HIS A 125 -2.42 -12.53 0.33
N VAL A 126 -1.78 -13.58 0.83
CA VAL A 126 -0.72 -14.33 0.13
C VAL A 126 -1.20 -14.84 -1.21
N ASN A 127 -2.39 -15.44 -1.27
CA ASN A 127 -2.96 -15.94 -2.52
C ASN A 127 -3.22 -14.81 -3.53
N SER A 128 -3.69 -13.65 -3.07
CA SER A 128 -3.94 -12.47 -3.91
C SER A 128 -2.66 -11.85 -4.46
N GLU A 129 -1.60 -11.77 -3.64
CA GLU A 129 -0.28 -11.24 -4.06
C GLU A 129 0.45 -12.21 -4.97
N TYR A 130 0.44 -13.49 -4.65
CA TYR A 130 1.01 -14.53 -5.50
C TYR A 130 0.33 -14.53 -6.89
N SER A 131 -1.01 -14.57 -6.93
CA SER A 131 -1.79 -14.65 -8.18
C SER A 131 -1.63 -13.43 -9.09
N LYS A 132 -1.41 -12.22 -8.55
CA LYS A 132 -1.13 -11.03 -9.39
C LYS A 132 0.14 -11.20 -10.22
N GLY A 133 1.15 -11.88 -9.67
CA GLY A 133 2.40 -12.18 -10.37
C GLY A 133 2.23 -13.12 -11.57
N PHE A 134 1.19 -13.95 -11.57
CA PHE A 134 0.84 -14.82 -12.69
C PHE A 134 0.00 -14.10 -13.75
N ARG A 135 -0.89 -13.20 -13.32
CA ARG A 135 -1.78 -12.45 -14.22
C ARG A 135 -1.07 -11.38 -15.05
N SER A 136 0.08 -10.86 -14.60
CA SER A 136 0.86 -9.86 -15.33
C SER A 136 1.74 -10.44 -16.45
N ASN A 137 1.70 -11.75 -16.68
CA ASN A 137 2.47 -12.42 -17.72
C ASN A 137 1.53 -13.08 -18.72
N THR A 138 1.05 -12.31 -19.69
CA THR A 138 0.08 -12.73 -20.72
C THR A 138 0.54 -13.99 -21.47
N THR A 139 1.85 -14.21 -21.57
CA THR A 139 2.48 -15.39 -22.19
C THR A 139 2.25 -16.69 -21.40
N LEU A 140 2.07 -16.62 -20.07
CA LEU A 140 1.89 -17.80 -19.22
C LEU A 140 0.47 -18.37 -19.24
N LYS A 141 -0.53 -17.54 -19.55
CA LYS A 141 -1.92 -17.99 -19.68
C LYS A 141 -2.08 -18.97 -20.85
N THR A 142 -1.30 -18.76 -21.92
CA THR A 142 -1.22 -19.64 -23.10
C THR A 142 -0.46 -20.93 -22.80
N ILE A 143 0.60 -20.88 -21.98
CA ILE A 143 1.43 -22.05 -21.65
C ILE A 143 0.75 -22.96 -20.61
N LEU A 144 0.04 -22.41 -19.62
CA LEU A 144 -0.62 -23.18 -18.56
C LEU A 144 -1.87 -23.97 -19.02
N MET A 145 -2.42 -23.67 -20.20
CA MET A 145 -3.54 -24.40 -20.78
C MET A 145 -3.12 -25.61 -21.63
N GLN A 146 -1.82 -25.83 -21.83
CA GLN A 146 -1.28 -26.93 -22.61
C GLN A 146 -0.34 -27.76 -21.72
N ASP A 147 -0.78 -28.96 -21.34
CA ASP A 147 0.03 -30.01 -20.69
C ASP A 147 0.41 -29.79 -19.19
N PRO A 148 -0.19 -30.57 -18.26
CA PRO A 148 0.16 -30.57 -16.83
C PRO A 148 1.63 -30.88 -16.51
N SER A 149 2.33 -31.59 -17.39
CA SER A 149 3.75 -31.95 -17.23
C SER A 149 4.71 -30.82 -17.64
N LYS A 150 4.20 -29.81 -18.35
CA LYS A 150 4.96 -28.63 -18.82
C LYS A 150 4.65 -27.37 -18.04
N ARG A 151 4.07 -27.47 -16.84
CA ARG A 151 3.93 -26.32 -15.94
C ARG A 151 5.31 -25.68 -15.81
N PRO A 152 5.55 -24.49 -16.39
CA PRO A 152 6.77 -23.79 -16.09
C PRO A 152 6.71 -23.57 -14.59
N VAL A 153 7.79 -23.87 -13.88
CA VAL A 153 8.00 -23.20 -12.60
C VAL A 153 7.94 -21.73 -12.97
N VAL A 154 6.79 -21.09 -12.73
CA VAL A 154 6.57 -19.69 -13.03
C VAL A 154 7.40 -18.94 -12.00
N HIS A 155 8.69 -18.89 -12.30
CA HIS A 155 9.62 -17.97 -11.72
C HIS A 155 9.10 -16.60 -12.11
N ARG A 156 8.45 -15.93 -11.16
CA ARG A 156 8.74 -14.52 -11.02
C ARG A 156 10.28 -14.39 -11.06
N PRO A 157 10.86 -13.48 -11.87
CA PRO A 157 12.29 -13.22 -11.82
C PRO A 157 12.77 -12.70 -10.44
N PHE A 158 11.85 -12.41 -9.53
CA PHE A 158 12.09 -11.82 -8.20
C PHE A 158 12.93 -12.72 -7.28
N HIS A 159 12.72 -14.05 -7.32
CA HIS A 159 13.45 -15.02 -6.50
C HIS A 159 13.82 -16.24 -7.36
N LYS A 160 14.68 -16.05 -8.38
CA LYS A 160 15.18 -17.17 -9.18
C LYS A 160 15.75 -18.23 -8.22
N GLY A 161 15.22 -19.46 -8.31
CA GLY A 161 15.66 -20.60 -7.49
C GLY A 161 15.00 -20.77 -6.12
N LEU A 162 14.13 -19.87 -5.66
CA LEU A 162 13.43 -20.07 -4.38
C LEU A 162 12.19 -20.98 -4.56
N PRO A 163 11.98 -22.00 -3.70
CA PRO A 163 10.77 -22.80 -3.72
C PRO A 163 9.51 -21.95 -3.55
N VAL A 164 8.42 -22.33 -4.23
CA VAL A 164 7.13 -21.60 -4.19
C VAL A 164 6.64 -21.40 -2.76
N ILE A 165 6.75 -22.44 -1.93
CA ILE A 165 6.31 -22.39 -0.54
C ILE A 165 7.09 -21.35 0.28
N ASP A 166 8.39 -21.23 0.05
CA ASP A 166 9.23 -20.26 0.76
C ASP A 166 8.96 -18.83 0.29
N HIS A 167 8.70 -18.64 -1.01
CA HIS A 167 8.24 -17.35 -1.51
C HIS A 167 6.88 -16.94 -0.89
N MET A 168 5.93 -17.87 -0.78
CA MET A 168 4.64 -17.60 -0.11
C MET A 168 4.83 -17.28 1.38
N ARG A 169 5.77 -17.95 2.07
CA ARG A 169 6.13 -17.65 3.46
C ARG A 169 6.75 -16.26 3.60
N LEU A 170 7.58 -15.82 2.66
CA LEU A 170 8.13 -14.46 2.66
C LEU A 170 7.03 -13.41 2.49
N ILE A 171 6.08 -13.62 1.59
CA ILE A 171 4.92 -12.73 1.43
C ILE A 171 4.11 -12.67 2.74
N ALA A 172 3.79 -13.82 3.32
CA ALA A 172 3.06 -13.91 4.58
C ALA A 172 3.79 -13.15 5.69
N ARG A 173 5.08 -13.42 5.85
CA ARG A 173 5.92 -12.76 6.85
C ARG A 173 5.97 -11.25 6.66
N ARG A 174 6.10 -10.76 5.43
CA ARG A 174 6.12 -9.31 5.15
C ARG A 174 4.79 -8.67 5.53
N TYR A 175 3.68 -9.29 5.18
CA TYR A 175 2.34 -8.81 5.51
C TYR A 175 2.11 -8.73 7.03
N GLU A 176 2.38 -9.82 7.75
CA GLU A 176 2.18 -9.87 9.21
C GLU A 176 3.08 -8.88 9.95
N LEU A 177 4.37 -8.83 9.59
CA LEU A 177 5.31 -7.91 10.24
C LEU A 177 4.97 -6.44 9.99
N HIS A 178 4.50 -6.11 8.79
CA HIS A 178 4.09 -4.74 8.48
C HIS A 178 2.85 -4.32 9.27
N ASN A 179 1.79 -5.14 9.27
CA ASN A 179 0.59 -4.83 10.02
C ASN A 179 0.90 -4.69 11.52
N ALA A 180 1.70 -5.61 12.07
CA ALA A 180 2.12 -5.55 13.47
C ALA A 180 2.93 -4.28 13.76
N ALA A 181 3.83 -3.86 12.87
CA ALA A 181 4.61 -2.63 13.04
C ALA A 181 3.75 -1.36 13.00
N VAL A 182 2.79 -1.29 12.08
CA VAL A 182 1.84 -0.17 12.01
C VAL A 182 0.96 -0.11 13.26
N LEU A 183 0.37 -1.24 13.66
CA LEU A 183 -0.48 -1.31 14.85
C LEU A 183 0.28 -0.93 16.12
N GLU A 184 1.51 -1.42 16.29
CA GLU A 184 2.33 -1.06 17.44
C GLU A 184 2.71 0.43 17.44
N TYR A 185 3.02 1.01 16.27
CA TYR A 185 3.36 2.45 16.16
C TYR A 185 2.19 3.38 16.52
N PHE A 186 0.95 2.98 16.25
CA PHE A 186 -0.26 3.76 16.56
C PHE A 186 -0.97 3.31 17.85
N LYS A 187 -0.35 2.46 18.66
CA LYS A 187 -0.90 2.03 19.95
C LYS A 187 -1.16 3.22 20.87
N GLY A 188 -2.38 3.34 21.39
CA GLY A 188 -2.82 4.50 22.19
C GLY A 188 -3.16 5.75 21.36
N ARG A 189 -3.24 5.62 20.03
CA ARG A 189 -3.61 6.67 19.07
C ARG A 189 -4.71 6.18 18.12
N GLU A 190 -5.76 5.60 18.69
CA GLU A 190 -6.86 4.97 17.96
C GLU A 190 -7.65 5.97 17.10
N ASN A 191 -7.57 7.27 17.40
CA ASN A 191 -8.17 8.33 16.59
C ASN A 191 -7.37 8.67 15.31
N ASP A 192 -6.10 8.23 15.25
CA ASP A 192 -5.18 8.50 14.15
C ASP A 192 -5.10 7.32 13.16
N LEU A 193 -5.42 6.09 13.60
CA LEU A 193 -5.38 4.88 12.76
C LEU A 193 -6.74 4.17 12.69
N LEU A 194 -7.21 3.93 11.47
CA LEU A 194 -8.32 3.01 11.19
C LEU A 194 -7.82 1.72 10.55
N GLU A 195 -8.06 0.58 11.21
CA GLU A 195 -7.91 -0.74 10.59
C GLU A 195 -9.18 -1.09 9.79
N LEU A 196 -9.02 -1.53 8.54
CA LEU A 196 -10.13 -1.69 7.61
C LEU A 196 -10.03 -2.98 6.79
N CYS A 197 -10.96 -3.92 6.97
CA CYS A 197 -11.12 -5.07 6.10
C CYS A 197 -12.27 -4.88 5.10
N VAL A 198 -11.96 -4.35 3.91
CA VAL A 198 -12.97 -4.04 2.88
C VAL A 198 -13.76 -5.27 2.42
N GLU A 199 -13.11 -6.43 2.37
CA GLU A 199 -13.74 -7.69 1.92
C GLU A 199 -14.56 -8.39 3.01
N CYS A 200 -14.31 -8.08 4.29
CA CYS A 200 -15.02 -8.71 5.39
C CYS A 200 -16.46 -8.19 5.44
N ASP A 201 -16.63 -6.87 5.30
CA ASP A 201 -17.93 -6.21 5.22
C ASP A 201 -17.76 -4.85 4.50
N PRO A 202 -18.08 -4.75 3.20
CA PRO A 202 -17.89 -3.53 2.43
C PRO A 202 -18.73 -2.34 2.92
N GLU A 203 -19.94 -2.57 3.40
CA GLU A 203 -20.85 -1.51 3.85
C GLU A 203 -20.38 -0.95 5.19
N LYS A 204 -20.03 -1.84 6.12
CA LYS A 204 -19.42 -1.45 7.38
C LYS A 204 -18.08 -0.74 7.15
N ALA A 205 -17.23 -1.25 6.25
CA ALA A 205 -15.96 -0.61 5.94
C ALA A 205 -16.13 0.83 5.42
N LEU A 206 -17.11 1.08 4.54
CA LEU A 206 -17.42 2.44 4.09
C LEU A 206 -17.92 3.32 5.24
N THR A 207 -18.76 2.76 6.11
CA THR A 207 -19.34 3.46 7.27
C THR A 207 -18.26 3.84 8.28
N ASP A 208 -17.39 2.90 8.64
CA ASP A 208 -16.27 3.11 9.54
C ASP A 208 -15.32 4.18 8.99
N LEU A 209 -15.01 4.15 7.68
CA LEU A 209 -14.16 5.15 7.04
C LEU A 209 -14.79 6.55 7.08
N LYS A 210 -16.09 6.68 6.82
CA LYS A 210 -16.79 7.96 6.90
C LYS A 210 -16.78 8.51 8.32
N ASN A 211 -17.18 7.69 9.29
CA ASN A 211 -17.16 8.06 10.71
C ASN A 211 -15.76 8.51 11.15
N PHE A 212 -14.73 7.76 10.76
CA PHE A 212 -13.34 8.06 11.09
C PHE A 212 -12.87 9.40 10.51
N LEU A 213 -13.37 9.80 9.34
CA LEU A 213 -13.07 11.08 8.69
C LEU A 213 -14.06 12.20 9.06
N GLY A 214 -15.14 11.88 9.77
CA GLY A 214 -16.23 12.79 10.11
C GLY A 214 -17.04 13.23 8.89
N CYS A 215 -17.25 12.32 7.94
CA CYS A 215 -18.34 12.39 6.97
C CYS A 215 -19.42 11.36 7.36
#